data_AF-A0A2H0FUQ5-F1
#
_entry.id   AF-A0A2H0FUQ5-F1
#
_cell.length_a   1.000
_cell.length_b   1.000
_cell.length_c   1.000
_cell.angle_alpha   90.00
_cell.angle_beta   90.00
_cell.angle_gamma   90.00
#
_symmetry.space_group_name_H-M   'P 1'
#
loop_
_entity.id
_entity.type
_entity.pdbx_description
1 polymer ?
#
loop_
_entity_poly.entity_id
_entity_poly.type
_entity_poly.pdbx_seq_one_letter_code
_entity_poly.pdbx_strand_id
1 'polypeptide(L)'
;MKQNNSFHRSYDKMQNDIIEIKVDYRSWLRSLKVIGSSIAIILGILAYFGYDKIDTLESTILKQLNSRLAITDSLLSNIDEDKLDKLNIRLEEKEKEYNKTIANIARIIMLNKEIEDKILETLPNNSIIKQKYTTMYQSGNENIFEVKPIKKTYKQNSNEYFYLIFFENYSLENADFVLFQIQKGNSILKDSFNKIESRFNKIELNFNIPKGKYIIEFGIVTKSNSTPTFHRVKKEIEII
;
A
#
# COMPACT_ATOMS: atom_id res chain seq x y z
N MET A 1 90.05 -79.22 18.57
CA MET A 1 89.21 -78.84 17.42
C MET A 1 87.73 -78.82 17.81
N LYS A 2 87.21 -77.70 18.36
CA LYS A 2 85.78 -77.48 18.68
C LYS A 2 85.45 -75.98 18.62
N GLN A 3 85.55 -75.35 17.45
CA GLN A 3 85.12 -73.95 17.29
C GLN A 3 84.38 -73.62 15.97
N ASN A 4 84.24 -74.54 15.01
CA ASN A 4 83.60 -74.23 13.71
C ASN A 4 82.07 -74.41 13.64
N ASN A 5 81.42 -75.02 14.64
CA ASN A 5 79.99 -75.35 14.54
C ASN A 5 79.02 -74.30 15.12
N SER A 6 79.48 -73.31 15.90
CA SER A 6 78.59 -72.27 16.45
C SER A 6 78.38 -71.10 15.49
N PHE A 7 79.41 -70.73 14.71
CA PHE A 7 79.33 -69.62 13.76
C PHE A 7 78.43 -69.94 12.56
N HIS A 8 78.48 -71.17 12.02
CA HIS A 8 77.60 -71.59 10.92
C HIS A 8 76.11 -71.59 11.31
N ARG A 9 75.76 -72.09 12.50
CA ARG A 9 74.37 -72.06 12.97
C ARG A 9 73.81 -70.65 13.17
N SER A 10 74.65 -69.68 13.54
CA SER A 10 74.22 -68.28 13.70
C SER A 10 74.01 -67.59 12.34
N TYR A 11 74.81 -67.95 11.33
CA TYR A 11 74.72 -67.39 9.98
C TYR A 11 73.50 -67.92 9.23
N ASP A 12 73.23 -69.23 9.33
CA ASP A 12 72.04 -69.85 8.73
C ASP A 12 70.74 -69.28 9.33
N LYS A 13 70.75 -68.98 10.63
CA LYS A 13 69.61 -68.36 11.32
C LYS A 13 69.37 -66.92 10.84
N MET A 14 70.42 -66.09 10.75
CA MET A 14 70.29 -64.73 10.19
C MET A 14 69.85 -64.73 8.73
N GLN A 15 70.30 -65.69 7.93
CA GLN A 15 69.90 -65.81 6.54
C GLN A 15 68.41 -66.16 6.41
N ASN A 16 67.91 -67.09 7.23
CA ASN A 16 66.50 -67.44 7.28
C ASN A 16 65.64 -66.27 7.76
N ASP A 17 66.05 -65.55 8.81
CA ASP A 17 65.33 -64.39 9.32
C ASP A 17 65.24 -63.27 8.25
N ILE A 18 66.32 -63.04 7.47
CA ILE A 18 66.32 -62.08 6.36
C ILE A 18 65.39 -62.52 5.21
N ILE A 19 65.33 -63.83 4.93
CA ILE A 19 64.43 -64.38 3.91
C ILE A 19 62.97 -64.25 4.36
N GLU A 20 62.67 -64.55 5.62
CA GLU A 20 61.34 -64.44 6.20
C GLU A 20 60.84 -62.99 6.18
N ILE A 21 61.65 -62.03 6.63
CA ILE A 21 61.34 -60.59 6.56
C ILE A 21 61.11 -60.13 5.12
N LYS A 22 61.90 -60.62 4.14
CA LYS A 22 61.70 -60.30 2.72
C LYS A 22 60.41 -60.89 2.16
N VAL A 23 60.03 -62.09 2.59
CA VAL A 23 58.78 -62.75 2.18
C VAL A 23 57.59 -61.99 2.75
N ASP A 24 57.63 -61.59 4.02
CA ASP A 24 56.58 -60.79 4.68
C ASP A 24 56.41 -59.41 4.04
N TYR A 25 57.52 -58.71 3.75
CA TYR A 25 57.48 -57.42 3.06
C TYR A 25 56.85 -57.55 1.65
N ARG A 26 57.19 -58.61 0.91
CA ARG A 26 56.63 -58.87 -0.42
C ARG A 26 55.15 -59.26 -0.37
N SER A 27 54.74 -59.98 0.66
CA SER A 27 53.34 -60.33 0.92
C SER A 27 52.52 -59.09 1.26
N TRP A 28 53.03 -58.22 2.14
CA TRP A 28 52.42 -56.94 2.50
C TRP A 28 52.25 -56.02 1.29
N LEU A 29 53.27 -55.89 0.45
CA LEU A 29 53.19 -55.14 -0.82
C LEU A 29 52.12 -55.66 -1.78
N ARG A 30 51.94 -56.99 -1.86
CA ARG A 30 50.86 -57.58 -2.68
C ARG A 30 49.49 -57.26 -2.11
N SER A 31 49.32 -57.39 -0.79
CA SER A 31 48.06 -57.03 -0.11
C SER A 31 47.69 -55.56 -0.34
N LEU A 32 48.67 -54.65 -0.23
CA LEU A 32 48.46 -53.22 -0.47
C LEU A 32 47.99 -52.92 -1.91
N LYS A 33 48.57 -53.61 -2.90
CA LYS A 33 48.15 -53.48 -4.31
C LYS A 33 46.73 -53.98 -4.53
N VAL A 34 46.34 -55.09 -3.91
CA VAL A 34 44.97 -55.61 -3.97
C VAL A 34 43.99 -54.61 -3.37
N ILE A 35 44.28 -54.08 -2.18
CA ILE A 35 43.44 -53.06 -1.52
C ILE A 35 43.31 -51.81 -2.40
N GLY A 36 44.42 -51.31 -2.97
CA GLY A 36 44.40 -50.17 -3.88
C GLY A 36 43.54 -50.42 -5.13
N SER A 37 43.62 -51.62 -5.71
CA SER A 37 42.78 -51.99 -6.86
C SER A 37 41.29 -52.08 -6.50
N SER A 38 40.95 -52.60 -5.31
CA SER A 38 39.57 -52.67 -4.84
C SER A 38 38.97 -51.28 -4.60
N ILE A 39 39.76 -50.35 -4.02
CA ILE A 39 39.33 -48.96 -3.82
C ILE A 39 39.06 -48.28 -5.17
N ALA A 40 39.93 -48.49 -6.16
CA ALA A 40 39.74 -47.92 -7.51
C ALA A 40 38.46 -48.42 -8.19
N ILE A 41 38.15 -49.72 -8.05
CA ILE A 41 36.90 -50.30 -8.58
C ILE A 41 35.68 -49.70 -7.87
N ILE A 42 35.70 -49.57 -6.54
CA ILE A 42 34.60 -48.97 -5.77
C ILE A 42 34.36 -47.51 -6.20
N LEU A 43 35.43 -46.73 -6.38
CA LEU A 43 35.34 -45.35 -6.86
C LEU A 43 34.79 -45.27 -8.30
N GLY A 44 35.20 -46.19 -9.19
CA GLY A 44 34.66 -46.27 -10.55
C GLY A 44 33.16 -46.59 -10.58
N ILE A 45 32.70 -47.52 -9.72
CA ILE A 45 31.29 -47.86 -9.58
C ILE A 45 30.49 -46.65 -9.06
N LEU A 46 30.99 -45.94 -8.04
CA LEU A 46 30.36 -44.74 -7.50
C LEU A 46 30.24 -43.62 -8.52
N ALA A 47 31.28 -43.39 -9.34
CA ALA A 47 31.24 -42.41 -10.42
C ALA A 47 30.20 -42.79 -11.48
N TYR A 48 30.18 -44.06 -11.92
CA TYR A 48 29.22 -44.54 -12.92
C TYR A 48 27.76 -44.35 -12.49
N PHE A 49 27.41 -44.73 -11.24
CA PHE A 49 26.06 -44.51 -10.70
C PHE A 49 25.74 -43.03 -10.47
N GLY A 50 26.75 -42.20 -10.19
CA GLY A 50 26.58 -40.75 -10.07
C GLY A 50 26.21 -40.09 -11.39
N TYR A 51 26.92 -40.43 -12.47
CA TYR A 51 26.66 -39.88 -13.81
C TYR A 51 25.31 -40.33 -14.40
N ASP A 52 24.96 -41.61 -14.30
CA ASP A 52 23.69 -42.14 -14.82
C ASP A 52 22.46 -41.48 -14.17
N LYS A 53 22.56 -41.15 -12.87
CA LYS A 53 21.52 -40.37 -12.17
C LYS A 53 21.40 -38.93 -12.64
N ILE A 54 22.51 -38.31 -13.06
CA ILE A 54 22.51 -36.93 -13.55
C ILE A 54 21.87 -36.87 -14.95
N ASP A 55 22.23 -37.79 -15.85
CA ASP A 55 21.67 -37.85 -17.21
C ASP A 55 20.15 -38.15 -17.20
N THR A 56 19.71 -39.02 -16.30
CA THR A 56 18.27 -39.32 -16.12
C THR A 56 17.50 -38.15 -15.52
N LEU A 57 18.12 -37.36 -14.63
CA LEU A 57 17.56 -36.10 -14.11
C LEU A 57 17.47 -35.03 -15.21
N GLU A 58 18.52 -34.84 -15.99
CA GLU A 58 18.57 -33.85 -17.08
C GLU A 58 17.51 -34.15 -18.14
N SER A 59 17.42 -35.41 -18.59
CA SER A 59 16.40 -35.83 -19.56
C SER A 59 14.96 -35.67 -19.03
N THR A 60 14.74 -35.91 -17.74
CA THR A 60 13.43 -35.69 -17.10
C THR A 60 13.08 -34.20 -17.04
N ILE A 61 14.05 -33.34 -16.68
CA ILE A 61 13.87 -31.88 -16.63
C ILE A 61 13.58 -31.33 -18.04
N LEU A 62 14.34 -31.73 -19.05
CA LEU A 62 14.13 -31.30 -20.44
C LEU A 62 12.76 -31.72 -20.96
N LYS A 63 12.31 -32.94 -20.65
CA LYS A 63 10.98 -33.42 -21.03
C LYS A 63 9.86 -32.62 -20.36
N GLN A 64 10.00 -32.29 -19.08
CA GLN A 64 9.04 -31.44 -18.36
C GLN A 64 9.01 -30.02 -18.93
N LEU A 65 10.18 -29.44 -19.25
CA LEU A 65 10.29 -28.09 -19.80
C LEU A 65 9.64 -27.98 -21.19
N ASN A 66 9.89 -28.96 -22.07
CA ASN A 66 9.26 -29.03 -23.39
C ASN A 66 7.74 -29.20 -23.29
N SER A 67 7.25 -30.00 -22.34
CA SER A 67 5.79 -30.15 -22.13
C SER A 67 5.13 -28.86 -21.67
N ARG A 68 5.81 -28.07 -20.83
CA ARG A 68 5.32 -26.77 -20.37
C ARG A 68 5.32 -25.75 -21.50
N LEU A 69 6.38 -25.71 -22.31
CA LEU A 69 6.44 -24.83 -23.50
C LEU A 69 5.28 -25.13 -24.46
N ALA A 70 5.02 -26.40 -24.77
CA ALA A 70 3.90 -26.77 -25.64
C ALA A 70 2.53 -26.36 -25.08
N ILE A 71 2.33 -26.42 -23.76
CA ILE A 71 1.11 -25.93 -23.10
C ILE A 71 1.02 -24.41 -23.24
N THR A 72 2.12 -23.68 -23.02
CA THR A 72 2.17 -22.22 -23.17
C THR A 72 1.88 -21.79 -24.60
N ASP A 73 2.48 -22.44 -25.60
CA ASP A 73 2.24 -22.16 -27.02
C ASP A 73 0.78 -22.43 -27.42
N SER A 74 0.18 -23.52 -26.89
CA SER A 74 -1.24 -23.82 -27.10
C SER A 74 -2.17 -22.81 -26.42
N LEU A 75 -1.82 -22.32 -25.24
CA LEU A 75 -2.59 -21.28 -24.55
C LEU A 75 -2.51 -19.95 -25.29
N LEU A 76 -1.33 -19.59 -25.81
CA LEU A 76 -1.13 -18.39 -26.62
C LEU A 76 -1.84 -18.49 -27.97
N SER A 77 -1.83 -19.65 -28.65
CA SER A 77 -2.55 -19.85 -29.91
C SER A 77 -4.08 -19.81 -29.76
N ASN A 78 -4.58 -20.07 -28.55
CA ASN A 78 -6.00 -19.98 -28.22
C ASN A 78 -6.45 -18.56 -27.86
N ILE A 79 -5.53 -17.61 -27.72
CA ILE A 79 -5.84 -16.18 -27.61
C ILE A 79 -6.09 -15.67 -29.03
N ASP A 80 -7.35 -15.42 -29.35
CA ASP A 80 -7.80 -14.89 -30.63
C ASP A 80 -7.39 -13.41 -30.74
N GLU A 81 -6.23 -13.16 -31.36
CA GLU A 81 -5.65 -11.81 -31.53
C GLU A 81 -6.64 -10.82 -32.14
N ASP A 82 -7.48 -11.25 -33.09
CA ASP A 82 -8.50 -10.41 -33.73
C ASP A 82 -9.61 -9.99 -32.74
N LYS A 83 -9.97 -10.86 -31.78
CA LYS A 83 -10.89 -10.46 -30.70
C LYS A 83 -10.22 -9.47 -29.74
N LEU A 84 -8.93 -9.64 -29.47
CA LEU A 84 -8.18 -8.77 -28.56
C LEU A 84 -8.02 -7.37 -29.17
N ASP A 85 -7.71 -7.28 -30.46
CA ASP A 85 -7.64 -6.03 -31.21
C ASP A 85 -9.00 -5.34 -31.30
N LYS A 86 -10.08 -6.09 -31.58
CA LYS A 86 -11.45 -5.54 -31.56
C LYS A 86 -11.85 -5.02 -30.19
N LEU A 87 -11.43 -5.67 -29.11
CA LEU A 87 -11.67 -5.20 -27.75
C LEU A 87 -10.87 -3.93 -27.45
N ASN A 88 -9.61 -3.86 -27.86
CA ASN A 88 -8.77 -2.67 -27.69
C ASN A 88 -9.33 -1.47 -28.44
N ILE A 89 -9.73 -1.63 -29.71
CA ILE A 89 -10.36 -0.56 -30.49
C ILE A 89 -11.65 -0.08 -29.81
N ARG A 90 -12.49 -1.01 -29.36
CA ARG A 90 -13.74 -0.66 -28.65
C ARG A 90 -13.48 0.02 -27.31
N LEU A 91 -12.40 -0.34 -26.62
CA LEU A 91 -11.97 0.27 -25.37
C LEU A 91 -11.52 1.72 -25.62
N GLU A 92 -10.70 1.96 -26.63
CA GLU A 92 -10.23 3.30 -27.03
C GLU A 92 -11.39 4.21 -27.45
N GLU A 93 -12.35 3.69 -28.23
CA GLU A 93 -13.56 4.43 -28.60
C GLU A 93 -14.38 4.83 -27.38
N LYS A 94 -14.54 3.91 -26.42
CA LYS A 94 -15.27 4.17 -25.16
C LYS A 94 -14.53 5.15 -24.27
N GLU A 95 -13.22 5.05 -24.17
CA GLU A 95 -12.39 6.00 -23.43
C GLU A 95 -12.53 7.42 -24.00
N LYS A 96 -12.50 7.55 -25.34
CA LYS A 96 -12.71 8.84 -26.01
C LYS A 96 -14.11 9.41 -25.75
N GLU A 97 -15.15 8.57 -25.76
CA GLU A 97 -16.52 8.95 -25.43
C GLU A 97 -16.66 9.42 -23.98
N TYR A 98 -16.05 8.71 -23.03
CA TYR A 98 -16.04 9.09 -21.62
C TYR A 98 -15.28 10.39 -21.39
N ASN A 99 -14.11 10.57 -22.01
CA ASN A 99 -13.34 11.81 -21.92
C ASN A 99 -14.12 13.02 -22.44
N LYS A 100 -14.86 12.86 -23.55
CA LYS A 100 -15.76 13.90 -24.06
C LYS A 100 -16.91 14.21 -23.08
N THR A 101 -17.46 13.19 -22.45
CA THR A 101 -18.54 13.33 -21.45
C THR A 101 -18.03 14.04 -20.20
N ILE A 102 -16.85 13.68 -19.69
CA ILE A 102 -16.19 14.34 -18.56
C ILE A 102 -15.93 15.81 -18.87
N ALA A 103 -15.41 16.13 -20.05
CA ALA A 103 -15.18 17.51 -20.48
C ALA A 103 -16.48 18.33 -20.54
N ASN A 104 -17.57 17.73 -21.01
CA ASN A 104 -18.89 18.37 -21.02
C ASN A 104 -19.44 18.60 -19.61
N ILE A 105 -19.32 17.62 -18.71
CA ILE A 105 -19.72 17.76 -17.30
C ILE A 105 -18.91 18.86 -16.62
N ALA A 106 -17.59 18.91 -16.82
CA ALA A 106 -16.73 19.96 -16.27
C ALA A 106 -17.17 21.35 -16.74
N ARG A 107 -17.53 21.50 -18.02
CA ARG A 107 -18.08 22.75 -18.56
C ARG A 107 -19.42 23.12 -17.91
N ILE A 108 -20.31 22.16 -17.69
CA ILE A 108 -21.59 22.38 -17.00
C ILE A 108 -21.37 22.80 -15.55
N ILE A 109 -20.42 22.17 -14.84
CA ILE A 109 -20.07 22.55 -13.46
C ILE A 109 -19.55 23.99 -13.43
N MET A 110 -18.68 24.39 -14.36
CA MET A 110 -18.22 25.77 -14.46
C MET A 110 -19.37 26.75 -14.70
N LEU A 111 -20.27 26.44 -15.64
CA LEU A 111 -21.44 27.28 -15.92
C LEU A 111 -22.38 27.38 -14.71
N ASN A 112 -22.61 26.27 -14.01
CA ASN A 112 -23.41 26.26 -12.78
C ASN A 112 -22.76 27.11 -11.69
N LYS A 113 -21.44 27.05 -11.54
CA LYS A 113 -20.70 27.87 -10.59
C LYS A 113 -20.78 29.36 -10.95
N GLU A 114 -20.65 29.70 -12.23
CA GLU A 114 -20.82 31.07 -12.71
C GLU A 114 -22.25 31.58 -12.50
N ILE A 115 -23.26 30.72 -12.69
CA ILE A 115 -24.66 31.03 -12.38
C ILE A 115 -24.86 31.21 -10.87
N GLU A 116 -24.27 30.34 -10.05
CA GLU A 116 -24.31 30.43 -8.60
C GLU A 116 -23.67 31.74 -8.12
N ASP A 117 -22.49 32.09 -8.61
CA ASP A 117 -21.79 33.34 -8.32
C ASP A 117 -22.66 34.55 -8.74
N LYS A 118 -23.26 34.53 -9.94
CA LYS A 118 -24.19 35.58 -10.38
C LYS A 118 -25.47 35.65 -9.55
N ILE A 119 -26.02 34.52 -9.13
CA ILE A 119 -27.18 34.48 -8.23
C ILE A 119 -26.79 35.07 -6.86
N LEU A 120 -25.62 34.73 -6.34
CA LEU A 120 -25.10 35.28 -5.08
C LEU A 120 -24.83 36.79 -5.17
N GLU A 121 -24.32 37.27 -6.30
CA GLU A 121 -24.12 38.71 -6.57
C GLU A 121 -25.44 39.48 -6.75
N THR A 122 -26.47 38.85 -7.33
CA THR A 122 -27.77 39.47 -7.62
C THR A 122 -28.79 39.29 -6.52
N LEU A 123 -28.55 38.40 -5.55
CA LEU A 123 -29.37 38.28 -4.36
C LEU A 123 -29.18 39.54 -3.50
N PRO A 124 -30.20 40.40 -3.34
CA PRO A 124 -30.16 41.38 -2.26
C PRO A 124 -30.02 40.59 -0.96
N ASN A 125 -29.30 41.10 0.04
CA ASN A 125 -29.15 40.54 1.39
C ASN A 125 -30.52 40.15 1.99
N ASN A 126 -31.05 38.98 1.61
CA ASN A 126 -32.41 38.59 1.91
C ASN A 126 -32.33 37.46 2.93
N SER A 127 -32.33 37.88 4.20
CA SER A 127 -32.30 37.02 5.39
C SER A 127 -33.39 35.94 5.37
N ILE A 128 -34.46 36.11 4.58
CA ILE A 128 -35.61 35.21 4.48
C ILE A 128 -35.26 33.91 3.74
N ILE A 129 -34.49 33.99 2.65
CA ILE A 129 -34.09 32.79 1.88
C ILE A 129 -33.13 31.93 2.71
N LYS A 130 -32.22 32.57 3.46
CA LYS A 130 -31.22 31.93 4.30
C LYS A 130 -31.83 31.16 5.48
N GLN A 131 -32.92 31.69 6.07
CA GLN A 131 -33.71 31.01 7.09
C GLN A 131 -34.41 29.75 6.54
N LYS A 132 -34.83 29.78 5.27
CA LYS A 132 -35.50 28.66 4.60
C LYS A 132 -34.57 27.47 4.37
N TYR A 133 -33.29 27.70 4.08
CA TYR A 133 -32.29 26.62 3.97
C TYR A 133 -32.05 25.96 5.33
N THR A 134 -31.91 26.71 6.44
CA THR A 134 -31.74 26.12 7.78
C THR A 134 -32.92 25.26 8.23
N THR A 135 -34.13 25.48 7.71
CA THR A 135 -35.32 24.67 8.03
C THR A 135 -35.48 23.40 7.19
N MET A 136 -34.71 23.23 6.11
CA MET A 136 -34.80 22.05 5.23
C MET A 136 -33.96 20.86 5.71
N TYR A 137 -33.12 21.05 6.73
CA TYR A 137 -32.24 20.02 7.25
C TYR A 137 -32.71 19.54 8.62
N GLN A 138 -32.66 18.23 8.85
CA GLN A 138 -32.83 17.70 10.20
C GLN A 138 -31.62 18.09 11.05
N SER A 139 -31.87 18.51 12.29
CA SER A 139 -30.82 18.78 13.27
C SER A 139 -30.23 17.44 13.72
N GLY A 140 -29.00 17.14 13.30
CA GLY A 140 -28.29 15.96 13.77
C GLY A 140 -27.88 16.14 15.24
N ASN A 141 -28.17 15.16 16.10
CA ASN A 141 -27.75 15.14 17.50
C ASN A 141 -26.32 14.61 17.70
N GLU A 142 -25.69 14.12 16.64
CA GLU A 142 -24.33 13.59 16.71
C GLU A 142 -23.32 14.73 16.58
N ASN A 143 -22.53 14.94 17.63
CA ASN A 143 -21.34 15.77 17.57
C ASN A 143 -20.34 15.03 16.67
N ILE A 144 -20.26 15.42 15.40
CA ILE A 144 -19.32 14.85 14.42
C ILE A 144 -18.00 15.64 14.36
N PHE A 145 -17.97 16.85 14.94
CA PHE A 145 -16.80 17.71 15.03
C PHE A 145 -16.78 18.53 16.33
N GLU A 146 -15.60 19.00 16.69
CA GLU A 146 -15.36 20.00 17.74
C GLU A 146 -14.62 21.21 17.14
N VAL A 147 -14.78 22.39 17.77
CA VAL A 147 -14.06 23.60 17.38
C VAL A 147 -13.22 24.11 18.56
N LYS A 148 -11.92 24.33 18.34
CA LYS A 148 -10.99 24.85 19.34
C LYS A 148 -10.02 25.87 18.73
N PRO A 149 -9.55 26.89 19.47
CA PRO A 149 -10.13 27.40 20.71
C PRO A 149 -11.42 28.19 20.42
N ILE A 150 -12.41 28.13 21.31
CA ILE A 150 -13.48 29.13 21.38
C ILE A 150 -13.31 29.91 22.68
N LYS A 151 -12.78 31.13 22.56
CA LYS A 151 -12.71 32.10 23.67
C LYS A 151 -14.10 32.73 23.89
N LYS A 152 -14.37 33.13 25.14
CA LYS A 152 -15.57 33.94 25.45
C LYS A 152 -15.45 35.36 24.92
N THR A 153 -14.22 35.85 24.73
CA THR A 153 -13.96 37.26 24.43
C THR A 153 -12.89 37.39 23.34
N TYR A 154 -13.13 38.26 22.37
CA TYR A 154 -12.22 38.58 21.27
C TYR A 154 -12.01 40.09 21.15
N LYS A 155 -10.84 40.50 20.66
CA LYS A 155 -10.57 41.92 20.42
C LYS A 155 -11.17 42.35 19.09
N GLN A 156 -11.74 43.54 19.04
CA GLN A 156 -12.14 44.15 17.78
C GLN A 156 -10.93 44.26 16.84
N ASN A 157 -11.12 43.95 15.56
CA ASN A 157 -10.10 43.95 14.51
C ASN A 157 -8.96 42.94 14.70
N SER A 158 -9.10 41.95 15.60
CA SER A 158 -8.14 40.85 15.70
C SER A 158 -8.38 39.76 14.67
N ASN A 159 -7.30 39.14 14.20
CA ASN A 159 -7.34 37.87 13.49
C ASN A 159 -7.12 36.74 14.48
N GLU A 160 -7.95 35.71 14.41
CA GLU A 160 -7.89 34.54 15.28
C GLU A 160 -8.02 33.27 14.44
N TYR A 161 -7.43 32.20 14.94
CA TYR A 161 -7.46 30.90 14.31
C TYR A 161 -8.34 29.94 15.07
N PHE A 162 -9.21 29.25 14.33
CA PHE A 162 -10.07 28.19 14.83
C PHE A 162 -9.69 26.88 14.14
N TYR A 163 -9.68 25.82 14.91
CA TYR A 163 -9.40 24.47 14.46
C TYR A 163 -10.68 23.65 14.56
N LEU A 164 -11.18 23.25 13.40
CA LEU A 164 -12.27 22.30 13.26
C LEU A 164 -11.67 20.88 13.26
N ILE A 165 -12.06 20.08 14.25
CA ILE A 165 -11.53 18.74 14.49
C ILE A 165 -12.67 17.73 14.34
N PHE A 166 -12.62 16.90 13.30
CA PHE A 166 -13.58 15.81 13.11
C PHE A 166 -13.21 14.60 13.97
N PHE A 167 -14.22 13.95 14.57
CA PHE A 167 -13.99 12.72 15.32
C PHE A 167 -13.61 11.55 14.41
N GLU A 168 -12.86 10.59 14.95
CA GLU A 168 -12.30 9.48 14.17
C GLU A 168 -13.36 8.59 13.50
N ASN A 169 -14.51 8.45 14.15
CA ASN A 169 -15.66 7.67 13.69
C ASN A 169 -16.42 8.32 12.51
N TYR A 170 -16.10 9.56 12.15
CA TYR A 170 -16.73 10.27 11.03
C TYR A 170 -15.92 10.10 9.73
N SER A 171 -16.61 9.79 8.62
CA SER A 171 -16.02 9.76 7.28
C SER A 171 -16.13 11.14 6.62
N LEU A 172 -14.99 11.72 6.23
CA LEU A 172 -14.91 13.04 5.61
C LEU A 172 -15.51 13.09 4.20
N GLU A 173 -15.66 11.94 3.53
CA GLU A 173 -16.27 11.85 2.20
C GLU A 173 -17.73 12.32 2.19
N ASN A 174 -18.37 12.34 3.37
CA ASN A 174 -19.76 12.75 3.53
C ASN A 174 -19.91 14.26 3.84
N ALA A 175 -18.82 15.03 3.84
CA ALA A 175 -18.82 16.44 4.23
C ALA A 175 -18.42 17.34 3.05
N ASP A 176 -19.31 18.25 2.66
CA ASP A 176 -19.07 19.13 1.50
C ASP A 176 -18.39 20.45 1.91
N PHE A 177 -19.00 21.20 2.81
CA PHE A 177 -18.52 22.53 3.22
C PHE A 177 -18.80 22.83 4.69
N VAL A 178 -17.97 23.70 5.26
CA VAL A 178 -18.14 24.26 6.60
C VAL A 178 -18.68 25.67 6.46
N LEU A 179 -19.87 25.87 7.01
CA LEU A 179 -20.45 27.17 7.24
C LEU A 179 -19.90 27.74 8.55
N PHE A 180 -19.38 28.96 8.49
CA PHE A 180 -19.12 29.78 9.66
C PHE A 180 -20.04 31.00 9.63
N GLN A 181 -20.61 31.37 10.77
CA GLN A 181 -21.46 32.55 10.91
C GLN A 181 -21.22 33.27 12.23
N ILE A 182 -21.29 34.61 12.20
CA ILE A 182 -21.41 35.48 13.37
C ILE A 182 -22.77 36.17 13.31
N GLN A 183 -23.56 36.01 14.37
CA GLN A 183 -24.92 36.54 14.48
C GLN A 183 -25.04 37.50 15.67
N LYS A 184 -25.83 38.55 15.52
CA LYS A 184 -26.29 39.43 16.62
C LYS A 184 -27.82 39.43 16.64
N GLY A 185 -28.41 38.77 17.62
CA GLY A 185 -29.85 38.48 17.58
C GLY A 185 -30.20 37.63 16.35
N ASN A 186 -31.14 38.09 15.52
CA ASN A 186 -31.54 37.41 14.29
C ASN A 186 -30.73 37.84 13.05
N SER A 187 -29.79 38.79 13.19
CA SER A 187 -29.01 39.32 12.06
C SER A 187 -27.67 38.60 11.94
N ILE A 188 -27.38 38.08 10.74
CA ILE A 188 -26.05 37.57 10.38
C ILE A 188 -25.19 38.76 9.99
N LEU A 189 -24.04 38.92 10.64
CA LEU A 189 -23.09 40.02 10.39
C LEU A 189 -21.91 39.60 9.54
N LYS A 190 -21.52 38.33 9.64
CA LYS A 190 -20.43 37.76 8.87
C LYS A 190 -20.69 36.29 8.66
N ASP A 191 -20.42 35.82 7.46
CA ASP A 191 -20.43 34.40 7.15
C ASP A 191 -19.36 34.04 6.13
N SER A 192 -18.97 32.78 6.13
CA SER A 192 -18.00 32.25 5.17
C SER A 192 -18.23 30.76 5.00
N PHE A 193 -18.05 30.28 3.77
CA PHE A 193 -18.00 28.87 3.44
C PHE A 193 -16.55 28.45 3.24
N ASN A 194 -16.12 27.42 3.95
CA ASN A 194 -14.77 26.86 3.84
C ASN A 194 -14.86 25.41 3.39
N LYS A 195 -14.01 25.01 2.45
CA LYS A 195 -13.90 23.61 2.02
C LYS A 195 -13.23 22.79 3.12
N ILE A 196 -13.68 21.55 3.29
CA ILE A 196 -13.04 20.59 4.19
C ILE A 196 -11.92 19.90 3.41
N GLU A 197 -10.68 20.08 3.87
CA GLU A 197 -9.50 19.50 3.24
C GLU A 197 -8.97 18.29 4.02
N SER A 198 -9.15 18.28 5.35
CA SER A 198 -8.65 17.19 6.20
C SER A 198 -9.51 17.01 7.45
N ARG A 199 -9.10 16.11 8.37
CA ARG A 199 -9.74 15.98 9.69
C ARG A 199 -9.47 17.18 10.59
N PHE A 200 -8.44 17.96 10.29
CA PHE A 200 -8.00 19.13 11.04
C PHE A 200 -7.99 20.34 10.10
N ASN A 201 -9.04 21.17 10.15
CA ASN A 201 -9.13 22.35 9.30
C ASN A 201 -8.85 23.59 10.11
N LYS A 202 -7.90 24.41 9.65
CA LYS A 202 -7.58 25.70 10.23
C LYS A 202 -8.39 26.78 9.51
N ILE A 203 -9.20 27.52 10.27
CA ILE A 203 -10.05 28.60 9.78
C ILE A 203 -9.54 29.91 10.38
N GLU A 204 -9.14 30.85 9.54
CA GLU A 204 -8.78 32.21 9.96
C GLU A 204 -10.01 33.10 9.96
N LEU A 205 -10.22 33.79 11.08
CA LEU A 205 -11.36 34.69 11.24
C LEU A 205 -10.92 36.04 11.75
N ASN A 206 -11.30 37.06 10.99
CA ASN A 206 -11.10 38.46 11.34
C ASN A 206 -12.35 39.02 12.02
N PHE A 207 -12.18 39.61 13.20
CA PHE A 207 -13.22 40.24 14.02
C PHE A 207 -13.37 41.74 13.77
N ASN A 208 -13.35 42.18 12.51
CA ASN A 208 -13.69 43.55 12.10
C ASN A 208 -15.22 43.74 12.10
N ILE A 209 -15.82 43.60 13.27
CA ILE A 209 -17.23 43.88 13.54
C ILE A 209 -17.34 44.74 14.81
N PRO A 210 -18.47 45.44 15.03
CA PRO A 210 -18.63 46.30 16.20
C PRO A 210 -18.45 45.54 17.52
N LYS A 211 -18.20 46.28 18.61
CA LYS A 211 -18.17 45.71 19.95
C LYS A 211 -19.57 45.25 20.38
N GLY A 212 -19.62 44.18 21.17
CA GLY A 212 -20.86 43.65 21.71
C GLY A 212 -20.91 42.12 21.81
N LYS A 213 -22.10 41.60 22.10
CA LYS A 213 -22.35 40.16 22.22
C LYS A 213 -22.83 39.57 20.90
N TYR A 214 -22.28 38.41 20.56
CA TYR A 214 -22.54 37.70 19.31
C TYR A 214 -22.66 36.20 19.55
N ILE A 215 -23.32 35.51 18.63
CA ILE A 215 -23.31 34.06 18.54
C ILE A 215 -22.43 33.68 17.36
N ILE A 216 -21.40 32.90 17.62
CA ILE A 216 -20.67 32.19 16.57
C ILE A 216 -21.34 30.84 16.34
N GLU A 217 -21.58 30.51 15.07
CA GLU A 217 -22.09 29.23 14.61
C GLU A 217 -21.12 28.61 13.60
N PHE A 218 -20.70 27.38 13.87
CA PHE A 218 -20.04 26.51 12.90
C PHE A 218 -21.01 25.43 12.49
N GLY A 219 -21.17 25.19 11.19
CA GLY A 219 -22.16 24.27 10.65
C GLY A 219 -21.59 23.43 9.52
N ILE A 220 -22.01 22.18 9.41
CA ILE A 220 -21.60 21.25 8.35
C ILE A 220 -22.83 20.54 7.85
N VAL A 221 -22.97 20.52 6.52
CA VAL A 221 -23.99 19.70 5.85
C VAL A 221 -23.35 18.36 5.53
N THR A 222 -24.00 17.29 5.98
CA THR A 222 -23.58 15.91 5.73
C THR A 222 -24.60 15.20 4.85
N LYS A 223 -24.11 14.37 3.94
CA LYS A 223 -24.95 13.58 3.04
C LYS A 223 -24.83 12.10 3.37
N SER A 224 -25.47 11.65 4.44
CA SER A 224 -25.62 10.22 4.72
C SER A 224 -27.06 9.77 4.42
N ASN A 225 -27.22 8.77 3.56
CA ASN A 225 -28.47 8.02 3.36
C ASN A 225 -29.70 8.88 2.99
N SER A 226 -29.66 9.48 1.79
CA SER A 226 -30.75 10.15 1.07
C SER A 226 -31.24 11.51 1.60
N THR A 227 -31.03 11.86 2.87
CA THR A 227 -31.42 13.17 3.43
C THR A 227 -30.23 13.95 3.97
N PRO A 228 -29.99 15.19 3.51
CA PRO A 228 -28.92 16.01 4.05
C PRO A 228 -29.22 16.40 5.51
N THR A 229 -28.22 16.25 6.38
CA THR A 229 -28.31 16.58 7.81
C THR A 229 -27.39 17.77 8.11
N PHE A 230 -27.84 18.70 8.95
CA PHE A 230 -27.03 19.86 9.34
C PHE A 230 -26.57 19.72 10.79
N HIS A 231 -25.26 19.59 10.97
CA HIS A 231 -24.61 19.51 12.27
C HIS A 231 -24.04 20.89 12.62
N ARG A 232 -24.31 21.39 13.82
CA ARG A 232 -23.92 22.76 14.20
C ARG A 232 -23.41 22.86 15.63
N VAL A 233 -22.42 23.74 15.81
CA VAL A 233 -21.89 24.17 17.10
C VAL A 233 -22.12 25.66 17.23
N LYS A 234 -22.90 26.07 18.24
CA LYS A 234 -23.16 27.48 18.56
C LYS A 234 -22.52 27.86 19.88
N LYS A 235 -21.88 29.03 19.92
CA LYS A 235 -21.31 29.61 21.15
C LYS A 235 -21.52 31.11 21.21
N GLU A 236 -21.90 31.59 22.38
CA GLU A 236 -21.95 33.03 22.67
C GLU A 236 -20.53 33.55 22.94
N ILE A 237 -20.23 34.70 22.34
CA ILE A 237 -18.95 35.39 22.43
C ILE A 237 -19.18 36.89 22.62
N GLU A 238 -18.15 37.58 23.10
CA GLU A 238 -18.14 39.03 23.27
C GLU A 238 -16.95 39.62 22.52
N ILE A 239 -17.17 40.75 21.83
CA ILE A 239 -16.13 41.51 21.15
C ILE A 239 -15.90 42.80 21.90
N ILE A 240 -14.66 42.99 22.38
CA ILE A 240 -14.21 44.12 23.21
C ILE A 240 -13.21 45.03 22.50
#